data_AF-A0A966EGB8-F1
#
_entry.id   AF-A0A966EGB8-F1
#
_cell.length_a   1.000
_cell.length_b   1.000
_cell.length_c   1.000
_cell.angle_alpha   90.00
_cell.angle_beta   90.00
_cell.angle_gamma   90.00
#
_symmetry.space_group_name_H-M   'P 1'
#
loop_
_entity.id
_entity.type
_entity.pdbx_description
1 polymer ?
#
loop_
_entity_poly.entity_id
_entity_poly.type
_entity_poly.pdbx_seq_one_letter_code
_entity_poly.pdbx_strand_id
1 'polypeptide(L)'
;MESTSKNKLGLFSSSVIVFTTVVGAGVFTTTGHFAADLGEGWAILAAVALAGLMAFLSALTSAELSAMIPSSGGEVVFVRRAMGATASFVFGFLAGPITWTIGSAFIASTMGKHLSNLVPWLDETVAAMATLVALLLVHLNGLKTGVVFNNVTTIVKVVLILSFIVIGIGALGIGDSVGTDLAVALNSGNEQNSHSAWEWLEKIFIA
;
A
#
# COMPACT_ATOMS: atom_id res chain seq x y z
N MET A 1 3.52 -42.93 16.81
CA MET A 1 4.62 -41.97 17.01
C MET A 1 4.88 -41.28 15.68
N GLU A 2 4.81 -39.95 15.71
CA GLU A 2 5.40 -39.00 14.76
C GLU A 2 4.83 -38.94 13.32
N SER A 3 3.72 -38.23 13.14
CA SER A 3 3.47 -37.56 11.86
C SER A 3 4.24 -36.24 11.85
N THR A 4 5.29 -36.18 11.03
CA THR A 4 6.10 -35.00 10.78
C THR A 4 5.25 -33.86 10.22
N SER A 5 4.79 -32.96 11.09
CA SER A 5 4.22 -31.65 10.76
C SER A 5 5.34 -30.71 10.27
N LYS A 6 5.81 -30.92 9.04
CA LYS A 6 6.73 -29.99 8.38
C LYS A 6 5.92 -29.04 7.52
N ASN A 7 5.90 -27.76 7.93
CA ASN A 7 5.38 -26.58 7.20
C ASN A 7 3.91 -26.19 7.47
N LYS A 8 3.54 -25.97 8.73
CA LYS A 8 2.42 -25.06 9.04
C LYS A 8 3.02 -23.70 9.37
N LEU A 9 2.64 -22.65 8.62
CA LEU A 9 2.94 -21.27 9.00
C LEU A 9 2.31 -21.03 10.37
N GLY A 10 3.11 -20.65 11.36
CA GLY A 10 2.60 -20.32 12.69
C GLY A 10 1.70 -19.09 12.64
N LEU A 11 0.78 -18.96 13.60
CA LEU A 11 -0.19 -17.85 13.66
C LEU A 11 0.50 -16.48 13.50
N PHE A 12 1.59 -16.29 14.23
CA PHE A 12 2.40 -15.07 14.14
C PHE A 12 2.93 -14.81 12.71
N SER A 13 3.51 -15.84 12.08
CA SER A 13 4.05 -15.72 10.72
C SER A 13 2.94 -15.40 9.71
N SER A 14 1.78 -16.05 9.84
CA SER A 14 0.62 -15.81 8.96
C SER A 14 0.08 -14.39 9.13
N SER A 15 -0.05 -13.90 10.37
CA SER A 15 -0.49 -12.53 10.64
C SER A 15 0.48 -11.48 10.10
N VAL A 16 1.79 -11.68 10.25
CA VAL A 16 2.81 -10.76 9.73
C VAL A 16 2.77 -10.70 8.20
N ILE A 17 2.57 -11.83 7.53
CA ILE A 17 2.44 -11.87 6.06
C ILE A 17 1.19 -11.09 5.62
N VAL A 18 0.05 -11.30 6.28
CA VAL A 18 -1.19 -10.56 5.97
C VAL A 18 -1.00 -9.06 6.19
N PHE A 19 -0.43 -8.66 7.34
CA PHE A 19 -0.12 -7.26 7.62
C PHE A 19 0.74 -6.63 6.52
N THR A 20 1.76 -7.36 6.07
CA THR A 20 2.65 -6.93 4.99
C THR A 20 1.92 -6.71 3.66
N THR A 21 0.92 -7.54 3.35
CA THR A 21 0.12 -7.38 2.13
C THR A 21 -0.85 -6.19 2.19
N VAL A 22 -1.31 -5.81 3.39
CA VAL A 22 -2.25 -4.69 3.59
C VAL A 22 -1.52 -3.36 3.63
N VAL A 23 -0.34 -3.29 4.27
CA VAL A 23 0.46 -2.06 4.37
C VAL A 23 1.26 -1.84 3.07
N GLY A 24 0.58 -1.24 2.10
CA GLY A 24 1.08 -1.02 0.74
C GLY A 24 1.45 0.42 0.41
N ALA A 25 1.61 0.68 -0.89
CA ALA A 25 1.83 2.02 -1.43
C ALA A 25 0.64 2.97 -1.18
N GLY A 26 -0.58 2.42 -1.06
CA GLY A 26 -1.81 3.21 -0.89
C GLY A 26 -1.80 4.15 0.32
N VAL A 27 -1.12 3.78 1.41
CA VAL A 27 -1.00 4.65 2.60
C VAL A 27 -0.19 5.93 2.29
N PHE A 28 0.71 5.89 1.29
CA PHE A 28 1.54 7.03 0.94
C PHE A 28 0.99 7.84 -0.25
N THR A 29 0.27 7.19 -1.17
CA THR A 29 -0.27 7.84 -2.37
C THR A 29 -1.69 8.36 -2.14
N THR A 30 -2.56 7.55 -1.56
CA THR A 30 -4.00 7.86 -1.46
C THR A 30 -4.28 8.85 -0.34
N THR A 31 -3.46 8.86 0.71
CA THR A 31 -3.61 9.83 1.82
C THR A 31 -3.37 11.27 1.36
N GLY A 32 -2.43 11.48 0.43
CA GLY A 32 -2.22 12.79 -0.21
C GLY A 32 -3.45 13.25 -1.00
N HIS A 33 -4.07 12.34 -1.76
CA HIS A 33 -5.30 12.65 -2.50
C HIS A 33 -6.48 12.96 -1.56
N PHE A 34 -6.66 12.18 -0.49
CA PHE A 34 -7.70 12.47 0.51
C PHE A 34 -7.49 13.80 1.22
N ALA A 35 -6.23 14.19 1.47
CA ALA A 35 -5.92 15.49 2.04
C ALA A 35 -6.29 16.64 1.08
N ALA A 36 -6.02 16.47 -0.22
CA ALA A 36 -6.37 17.44 -1.25
C ALA A 36 -7.89 17.55 -1.48
N ASP A 37 -8.59 16.41 -1.51
CA ASP A 37 -10.02 16.37 -1.87
C ASP A 37 -10.96 16.72 -0.70
N LEU A 38 -10.66 16.27 0.52
CA LEU A 38 -11.56 16.45 1.67
C LEU A 38 -11.23 17.71 2.47
N GLY A 39 -9.98 18.20 2.45
CA GLY A 39 -9.52 19.43 3.12
C GLY A 39 -9.60 19.45 4.65
N GLU A 40 -10.53 18.72 5.26
CA GLU A 40 -10.79 18.68 6.69
C GLU A 40 -10.31 17.36 7.30
N GLY A 41 -9.40 17.46 8.28
CA GLY A 41 -8.75 16.28 8.89
C GLY A 41 -9.73 15.29 9.55
N TRP A 42 -10.86 15.77 10.09
CA TRP A 42 -11.87 14.89 10.69
C TRP A 42 -12.60 14.03 9.65
N ALA A 43 -12.82 14.55 8.44
CA ALA A 43 -13.53 13.84 7.39
C ALA A 43 -12.68 12.68 6.86
N ILE A 44 -11.36 12.87 6.78
CA ILE A 44 -10.39 11.81 6.44
C ILE A 44 -10.43 10.70 7.51
N LEU A 45 -10.40 11.05 8.80
CA LEU A 45 -10.46 10.07 9.89
C LEU A 45 -11.78 9.30 9.89
N ALA A 46 -12.91 9.97 9.63
CA ALA A 46 -14.22 9.31 9.54
C ALA A 46 -14.28 8.33 8.35
N ALA A 47 -13.76 8.73 7.19
CA ALA A 47 -13.70 7.87 6.00
C ALA A 47 -12.81 6.63 6.25
N VAL A 48 -11.64 6.82 6.87
CA VAL A 48 -10.73 5.72 7.21
C VAL A 48 -11.36 4.79 8.26
N ALA A 49 -12.06 5.33 9.26
CA ALA A 49 -12.75 4.53 10.26
C ALA A 49 -13.86 3.67 9.63
N LEU A 50 -14.64 4.24 8.70
CA LEU A 50 -15.68 3.52 7.98
C LEU A 50 -15.09 2.41 7.09
N ALA A 51 -14.05 2.72 6.33
CA ALA A 51 -13.35 1.75 5.50
C ALA A 51 -12.74 0.61 6.35
N GLY A 52 -12.14 0.94 7.50
CA GLY A 52 -11.60 -0.02 8.46
C GLY A 52 -12.68 -0.94 9.03
N LEU A 53 -13.86 -0.40 9.35
CA LEU A 53 -14.99 -1.20 9.82
C LEU A 53 -15.48 -2.17 8.74
N MET A 54 -15.62 -1.70 7.49
CA MET A 54 -16.01 -2.56 6.38
C MET A 54 -14.99 -3.68 6.13
N ALA A 55 -13.70 -3.36 6.18
CA ALA A 55 -12.63 -4.34 6.05
C ALA A 55 -12.64 -5.37 7.19
N PHE A 56 -12.89 -4.93 8.42
CA PHE A 56 -12.99 -5.80 9.59
C PHE A 56 -14.16 -6.79 9.46
N LEU A 57 -15.34 -6.32 9.05
CA LEU A 57 -16.52 -7.17 8.83
C LEU A 57 -16.30 -8.18 7.69
N SER A 58 -15.63 -7.76 6.61
CA SER A 58 -15.23 -8.65 5.52
C SER A 58 -14.27 -9.74 6.00
N ALA A 59 -13.25 -9.36 6.78
CA ALA A 59 -12.30 -10.32 7.35
C ALA A 59 -12.96 -11.33 8.29
N LEU A 60 -13.94 -10.91 9.08
CA LEU A 60 -14.66 -11.80 10.00
C LEU A 60 -15.48 -12.84 9.23
N THR A 61 -16.24 -12.40 8.23
CA THR A 61 -17.01 -13.29 7.35
C THR A 61 -16.09 -14.28 6.62
N SER A 62 -14.95 -13.82 6.10
CA SER A 62 -13.96 -14.67 5.46
C SER A 62 -13.30 -15.66 6.42
N ALA A 63 -13.11 -15.28 7.69
CA ALA A 63 -12.57 -16.15 8.73
C ALA A 63 -13.55 -17.28 9.10
N GLU A 64 -14.84 -16.97 9.26
CA GLU A 64 -15.89 -17.97 9.51
C GLU A 64 -15.98 -18.98 8.35
N LEU A 65 -15.95 -18.48 7.12
CA LEU A 65 -16.02 -19.32 5.93
C LEU A 65 -14.78 -20.20 5.76
N SER A 66 -13.59 -19.66 6.07
CA SER A 66 -12.33 -20.42 6.04
C SER A 66 -12.26 -21.49 7.13
N ALA A 67 -12.87 -21.23 8.29
CA ALA A 67 -12.99 -22.22 9.36
C ALA A 67 -14.01 -23.33 9.00
N MET A 68 -15.10 -22.96 8.31
CA MET A 68 -16.13 -23.90 7.86
C MET A 68 -15.66 -24.82 6.74
N ILE A 69 -14.81 -24.32 5.83
CA ILE A 69 -14.34 -25.06 4.64
C ILE A 69 -12.81 -25.06 4.60
N PRO A 70 -12.13 -25.90 5.41
CA PRO A 70 -10.67 -25.98 5.45
C PRO A 70 -10.14 -26.70 4.20
N SER A 71 -9.86 -25.96 3.14
CA SER A 71 -9.32 -26.47 1.87
C SER A 71 -8.17 -25.61 1.36
N SER A 72 -7.20 -26.22 0.69
CA SER A 72 -6.00 -25.54 0.18
C SER A 72 -6.23 -24.66 -1.07
N GLY A 73 -7.47 -24.57 -1.58
CA GLY A 73 -7.79 -23.85 -2.82
C GLY A 73 -8.21 -22.38 -2.66
N GLY A 74 -8.18 -21.83 -1.44
CA GLY A 74 -8.54 -20.44 -1.17
C GLY A 74 -10.01 -20.11 -1.48
N GLU A 75 -10.30 -18.82 -1.72
CA GLU A 75 -11.67 -18.31 -1.93
C GLU A 75 -12.39 -18.93 -3.13
N VAL A 76 -11.63 -19.41 -4.12
CA VAL A 76 -12.17 -20.09 -5.32
C VAL A 76 -12.99 -21.33 -4.93
N VAL A 77 -12.63 -22.00 -3.82
CA VAL A 77 -13.37 -23.17 -3.30
C VAL A 77 -14.74 -22.78 -2.76
N PHE A 78 -14.85 -21.62 -2.13
CA PHE A 78 -16.11 -21.13 -1.59
C PHE A 78 -17.10 -20.85 -2.72
N VAL A 79 -16.64 -20.14 -3.76
CA VAL A 79 -17.43 -19.87 -4.97
C VAL A 79 -17.79 -21.17 -5.68
N ARG A 80 -16.87 -22.15 -5.74
CA ARG A 80 -17.16 -23.46 -6.34
C ARG A 80 -18.29 -24.19 -5.63
N ARG A 81 -18.35 -24.09 -4.30
CA ARG A 81 -19.36 -24.76 -3.50
C ARG A 81 -20.72 -24.05 -3.56
N ALA A 82 -20.73 -22.73 -3.69
CA ALA A 82 -21.96 -21.94 -3.75
C ALA A 82 -22.56 -21.87 -5.17
N MET A 83 -21.73 -21.71 -6.20
CA MET A 83 -22.16 -21.36 -7.56
C MET A 83 -21.70 -22.35 -8.65
N GLY A 84 -20.98 -23.42 -8.26
CA GLY A 84 -20.50 -24.45 -9.18
C GLY A 84 -19.17 -24.13 -9.87
N ALA A 85 -18.72 -25.06 -10.73
CA ALA A 85 -17.39 -25.04 -11.31
C ALA A 85 -17.14 -23.87 -12.27
N THR A 86 -18.13 -23.51 -13.10
CA THR A 86 -17.97 -22.46 -14.12
C THR A 86 -17.80 -21.08 -13.49
N ALA A 87 -18.66 -20.74 -12.51
CA ALA A 87 -18.55 -19.47 -11.79
C ALA A 87 -17.23 -19.37 -11.00
N SER A 88 -16.80 -20.48 -10.39
CA SER A 88 -15.52 -20.57 -9.69
C SER A 88 -14.32 -20.37 -10.60
N PHE A 89 -14.35 -20.91 -11.83
CA PHE A 89 -13.31 -20.67 -12.82
C PHE A 89 -13.22 -19.19 -13.21
N VAL A 90 -14.36 -18.56 -13.52
CA VAL A 90 -14.41 -17.13 -13.85
C VAL A 90 -13.91 -16.29 -12.68
N PHE A 91 -14.37 -16.57 -11.46
CA PHE A 91 -13.90 -15.88 -10.27
C PHE A 91 -12.39 -16.05 -10.06
N GLY A 92 -11.86 -17.27 -10.18
CA GLY A 92 -10.42 -17.52 -10.05
C GLY A 92 -9.58 -16.76 -11.08
N PHE A 93 -10.09 -16.62 -12.31
CA PHE A 93 -9.43 -15.85 -13.36
C PHE A 93 -9.48 -14.33 -13.10
N LEU A 94 -10.60 -13.80 -12.61
CA LEU A 94 -10.74 -12.40 -12.26
C LEU A 94 -9.94 -12.05 -11.00
N ALA A 95 -10.15 -12.78 -9.90
CA ALA A 95 -9.56 -12.51 -8.60
C ALA A 95 -8.06 -12.81 -8.53
N GLY A 96 -7.58 -13.76 -9.35
CA GLY A 96 -6.16 -14.06 -9.47
C GLY A 96 -5.47 -13.10 -10.45
N PRO A 97 -5.16 -13.56 -11.67
CA PRO A 97 -4.22 -12.87 -12.56
C PRO A 97 -4.62 -11.43 -12.90
N ILE A 98 -5.92 -11.15 -13.10
CA ILE A 98 -6.37 -9.81 -13.49
C ILE A 98 -6.15 -8.80 -12.36
N THR A 99 -6.61 -9.09 -11.14
CA THR A 99 -6.40 -8.22 -9.98
C THR A 99 -4.91 -7.96 -9.72
N TRP A 100 -4.06 -8.99 -9.76
CA TRP A 100 -2.61 -8.82 -9.57
C TRP A 100 -1.97 -8.00 -10.68
N THR A 101 -2.41 -8.16 -11.93
CA THR A 101 -1.91 -7.36 -13.07
C THR A 101 -2.30 -5.89 -12.91
N ILE A 102 -3.55 -5.60 -12.56
CA ILE A 102 -4.04 -4.24 -12.31
C ILE A 102 -3.23 -3.59 -11.18
N GLY A 103 -3.02 -4.30 -10.06
CA GLY A 103 -2.22 -3.80 -8.95
C GLY A 103 -0.77 -3.49 -9.34
N SER A 104 -0.14 -4.36 -10.13
CA SER A 104 1.23 -4.11 -10.63
C SER A 104 1.31 -2.93 -11.60
N ALA A 105 0.30 -2.76 -12.46
CA ALA A 105 0.23 -1.64 -13.40
C ALA A 105 0.03 -0.31 -12.67
N PHE A 106 -0.82 -0.30 -11.63
CA PHE A 106 -1.01 0.87 -10.77
C PHE A 106 0.32 1.29 -10.12
N ILE A 107 1.01 0.36 -9.45
CA ILE A 107 2.30 0.64 -8.79
C ILE A 107 3.33 1.16 -9.79
N ALA A 108 3.39 0.57 -10.99
CA ALA A 108 4.32 1.00 -12.02
C ALA A 108 4.01 2.41 -12.56
N SER A 109 2.73 2.73 -12.77
CA SER A 109 2.31 4.08 -13.18
C SER A 109 2.69 5.11 -12.11
N THR A 110 2.38 4.82 -10.84
CA THR A 110 2.76 5.69 -9.72
C THR A 110 4.28 5.89 -9.67
N MET A 111 5.07 4.83 -9.78
CA MET A 111 6.53 4.95 -9.78
C MET A 111 7.04 5.70 -11.01
N GLY A 112 6.42 5.51 -12.17
CA GLY A 112 6.73 6.24 -13.40
C GLY A 112 6.56 7.74 -13.23
N LYS A 113 5.45 8.16 -12.60
CA LYS A 113 5.21 9.57 -12.22
C LYS A 113 6.29 10.09 -11.29
N HIS A 114 6.56 9.38 -10.20
CA HIS A 114 7.58 9.80 -9.24
C HIS A 114 8.97 9.92 -9.88
N LEU A 115 9.36 8.97 -10.73
CA LEU A 115 10.65 8.99 -11.43
C LEU A 115 10.73 10.12 -12.46
N SER A 116 9.66 10.37 -13.24
CA SER A 116 9.61 11.47 -14.19
C SER A 116 9.68 12.84 -13.49
N ASN A 117 9.06 12.96 -12.31
CA ASN A 117 9.17 14.17 -11.48
C ASN A 117 10.59 14.42 -10.93
N LEU A 118 11.35 13.36 -10.66
CA LEU A 118 12.76 13.47 -10.26
C LEU A 118 13.70 13.71 -11.45
N VAL A 119 13.31 13.21 -12.63
CA VAL A 119 14.10 13.19 -13.86
C VAL A 119 13.24 13.74 -15.00
N PRO A 120 13.14 15.08 -15.16
CA PRO A 120 12.14 15.71 -16.03
C PRO A 120 12.25 15.39 -17.52
N TRP A 121 13.38 14.85 -17.97
CA TRP A 121 13.59 14.42 -19.36
C TRP A 121 13.12 12.99 -19.63
N LEU A 122 12.69 12.26 -18.60
CA LEU A 122 12.20 10.90 -18.71
C LEU A 122 10.68 10.91 -18.82
N ASP A 123 10.15 10.37 -19.92
CA ASP A 123 8.71 10.19 -20.12
C ASP A 123 8.12 9.26 -19.05
N GLU A 124 6.94 9.62 -18.52
CA GLU A 124 6.24 8.86 -17.48
C GLU A 124 5.99 7.40 -17.89
N THR A 125 5.58 7.17 -19.14
CA THR A 125 5.27 5.84 -19.67
C THR A 125 6.53 5.00 -19.74
N VAL A 126 7.63 5.59 -20.20
CA VAL A 126 8.94 4.93 -20.27
C VAL A 126 9.45 4.59 -18.86
N ALA A 127 9.31 5.50 -17.90
CA ALA A 127 9.67 5.27 -16.50
C ALA A 127 8.83 4.15 -15.86
N ALA A 128 7.53 4.11 -16.13
CA ALA A 128 6.63 3.06 -15.65
C ALA A 128 7.00 1.69 -16.24
N MET A 129 7.25 1.62 -17.55
CA MET A 129 7.70 0.40 -18.22
C MET A 129 9.05 -0.08 -17.68
N ALA A 130 10.01 0.83 -17.50
CA ALA A 130 11.30 0.52 -16.92
C ALA A 130 11.16 -0.05 -15.49
N THR A 131 10.24 0.51 -14.69
CA THR A 131 9.93 0.01 -13.35
C THR A 131 9.37 -1.41 -13.40
N LEU A 132 8.42 -1.70 -14.29
CA LEU A 132 7.87 -3.06 -14.46
C LEU A 132 8.97 -4.07 -14.82
N VAL A 133 9.82 -3.71 -15.79
CA VAL A 133 10.92 -4.58 -16.21
C VAL A 133 11.90 -4.80 -15.06
N ALA A 134 12.26 -3.76 -14.32
CA ALA A 134 13.14 -3.87 -13.17
C ALA A 134 12.55 -4.79 -12.08
N LEU A 135 11.28 -4.61 -11.72
CA LEU A 135 10.59 -5.45 -10.74
C LEU A 135 10.47 -6.91 -11.22
N LEU A 136 10.21 -7.11 -12.50
CA LEU A 136 10.20 -8.44 -13.11
C LEU A 136 11.58 -9.10 -13.00
N LEU A 137 12.65 -8.40 -13.36
CA LEU A 137 14.02 -8.92 -13.25
C LEU A 137 14.36 -9.31 -11.81
N VAL A 138 13.96 -8.53 -10.82
CA VAL A 138 14.14 -8.89 -9.39
C VAL A 138 13.41 -10.19 -9.06
N HIS A 139 12.19 -10.39 -9.55
CA HIS A 139 11.43 -11.62 -9.32
C HIS A 139 11.98 -12.84 -10.09
N LEU A 140 12.57 -12.62 -11.27
CA LEU A 140 13.22 -13.69 -12.06
C LEU A 140 14.49 -14.23 -11.38
N ASN A 141 15.17 -13.43 -10.55
CA ASN A 141 16.34 -13.84 -9.76
C ASN A 141 16.00 -14.79 -8.59
N GLY A 142 14.73 -15.21 -8.47
CA GLY A 142 14.30 -16.29 -7.59
C GLY A 142 13.46 -15.85 -6.40
N LEU A 143 12.67 -16.80 -5.88
CA LEU A 143 11.69 -16.57 -4.82
C LEU A 143 12.31 -16.01 -3.52
N LYS A 144 13.55 -16.40 -3.21
CA LYS A 144 14.26 -15.90 -2.02
C LYS A 144 14.55 -14.41 -2.12
N THR A 145 14.99 -13.94 -3.30
CA THR A 145 15.30 -12.54 -3.58
C THR A 145 14.04 -11.69 -3.50
N GLY A 146 12.92 -12.17 -4.06
CA GLY A 146 11.62 -11.50 -3.97
C GLY A 146 11.12 -11.36 -2.52
N VAL A 147 11.25 -12.42 -1.71
CA VAL A 147 10.89 -12.38 -0.28
C VAL A 147 11.77 -11.39 0.50
N VAL A 148 13.08 -11.39 0.27
CA VAL A 148 13.99 -10.43 0.93
C VAL A 148 13.65 -9.00 0.53
N PHE A 149 13.45 -8.75 -0.76
CA PHE A 149 13.07 -7.42 -1.26
C PHE A 149 11.76 -6.92 -0.65
N ASN A 150 10.75 -7.79 -0.57
CA ASN A 150 9.47 -7.49 0.07
C ASN A 150 9.66 -7.17 1.56
N ASN A 151 10.35 -8.03 2.31
CA ASN A 151 10.59 -7.83 3.74
C ASN A 151 11.33 -6.53 4.04
N VAL A 152 12.37 -6.21 3.28
CA VAL A 152 13.13 -4.95 3.43
C VAL A 152 12.22 -3.76 3.18
N THR A 153 11.44 -3.79 2.09
CA THR A 153 10.50 -2.72 1.76
C THR A 153 9.46 -2.52 2.87
N THR A 154 8.97 -3.61 3.46
CA THR A 154 8.01 -3.56 4.56
C THR A 154 8.60 -2.92 5.81
N ILE A 155 9.83 -3.28 6.18
CA ILE A 155 10.52 -2.64 7.32
C ILE A 155 10.65 -1.14 7.08
N VAL A 156 11.11 -0.74 5.89
CA VAL A 156 11.23 0.69 5.53
C VAL A 156 9.88 1.40 5.64
N LYS A 157 8.81 0.83 5.10
CA LYS A 157 7.46 1.40 5.19
C LYS A 157 6.98 1.56 6.63
N VAL A 158 7.17 0.55 7.47
CA VAL A 158 6.76 0.60 8.89
C VAL A 158 7.55 1.67 9.63
N VAL A 159 8.87 1.74 9.43
CA VAL A 159 9.72 2.77 10.03
C VAL A 159 9.27 4.17 9.60
N LEU A 160 8.97 4.36 8.30
CA LEU A 160 8.45 5.63 7.80
C LEU A 160 7.14 6.02 8.50
N ILE A 161 6.16 5.10 8.58
CA ILE A 161 4.89 5.37 9.27
C ILE A 161 5.13 5.74 10.74
N LEU A 162 5.98 5.00 11.46
CA LEU A 162 6.31 5.31 12.85
C LEU A 162 6.97 6.68 12.99
N SER A 163 7.88 7.03 12.07
CA SER A 163 8.51 8.36 12.07
C SER A 163 7.50 9.48 11.84
N PHE A 164 6.55 9.32 10.92
CA PHE A 164 5.47 10.26 10.69
C PHE A 164 4.59 10.43 11.94
N ILE A 165 4.26 9.34 12.64
CA ILE A 165 3.49 9.41 13.89
C ILE A 165 4.25 10.19 14.96
N VAL A 166 5.54 9.90 15.15
CA VAL A 166 6.37 10.60 16.15
C VAL A 166 6.51 12.08 15.84
N ILE A 167 6.77 12.44 14.57
CA ILE A 167 6.85 13.82 14.11
C ILE A 167 5.49 14.52 14.29
N GLY A 168 4.39 13.87 13.90
CA GLY A 168 3.04 14.41 14.04
C GLY A 168 2.66 14.68 15.50
N ILE A 169 2.93 13.74 16.41
CA ILE A 169 2.71 13.92 17.85
C ILE A 169 3.63 15.01 18.42
N GLY A 170 4.89 15.06 17.99
CA GLY A 170 5.84 16.10 18.37
C GLY A 170 5.37 17.50 17.95
N ALA A 171 4.81 17.63 16.74
CA ALA A 171 4.21 18.87 16.25
C ALA A 171 2.96 19.29 17.05
N LEU A 172 2.21 18.34 17.59
CA LEU A 172 1.07 18.62 18.50
C LEU A 172 1.52 19.01 19.92
N GLY A 173 2.66 18.48 20.38
CA GLY A 173 3.22 18.76 21.71
C GLY A 173 3.97 20.10 21.80
N ILE A 174 4.46 20.61 20.67
CA ILE A 174 5.04 21.96 20.56
C ILE A 174 3.93 22.91 20.10
N GLY A 175 3.03 23.25 21.04
CA GLY A 175 1.82 24.02 20.77
C GLY A 175 2.09 25.29 19.96
N ASP A 176 1.19 25.56 19.00
CA ASP A 176 1.05 26.67 18.02
C ASP A 176 2.32 27.29 17.40
N SER A 177 3.39 27.48 18.16
CA SER A 177 4.70 27.96 17.76
C SER A 177 5.36 27.11 16.68
N VAL A 178 5.38 25.77 16.69
CA VAL A 178 5.99 25.03 15.55
C VAL A 178 5.08 25.03 14.34
N GLY A 179 3.76 24.98 14.48
CA GLY A 179 2.84 25.11 13.36
C GLY A 179 2.94 26.49 12.68
N THR A 180 3.03 27.55 13.49
CA THR A 180 3.20 28.93 13.02
C THR A 180 4.63 29.25 12.60
N ASP A 181 5.67 28.73 13.25
CA ASP A 181 7.08 28.93 12.87
C ASP A 181 7.46 28.10 11.67
N LEU A 182 6.88 26.91 11.47
CA LEU A 182 7.03 26.15 10.23
C LEU A 182 6.22 26.83 9.13
N ALA A 183 4.97 27.24 9.36
CA ALA A 183 4.20 28.02 8.38
C ALA A 183 4.87 29.36 8.04
N VAL A 184 5.48 30.04 9.02
CA VAL A 184 6.23 31.29 8.85
C VAL A 184 7.58 31.02 8.20
N ALA A 185 8.31 29.94 8.50
CA ALA A 185 9.55 29.58 7.81
C ALA A 185 9.30 29.17 6.36
N LEU A 186 8.18 28.49 6.10
CA LEU A 186 7.71 28.11 4.77
C LEU A 186 7.14 29.32 4.00
N ASN A 187 6.63 30.35 4.69
CA ASN A 187 6.16 31.61 4.11
C ASN A 187 7.25 32.69 4.01
N SER A 188 8.28 32.68 4.86
CA SER A 188 9.42 33.60 4.81
C SER A 188 10.48 33.12 3.82
N GLY A 189 10.52 31.82 3.52
CA GLY A 189 11.24 31.29 2.35
C GLY A 189 10.47 31.48 1.03
N ASN A 190 9.22 31.96 1.08
CA ASN A 190 8.32 32.05 -0.07
C ASN A 190 8.53 33.32 -0.90
N GLU A 191 8.93 34.43 -0.30
CA GLU A 191 9.13 35.68 -1.05
C GLU A 191 10.36 35.70 -1.97
N GLN A 192 11.18 34.62 -1.98
CA GLN A 192 12.30 34.55 -2.91
C GLN A 192 12.43 33.25 -3.73
N ASN A 193 11.76 32.13 -3.40
CA ASN A 193 11.90 30.87 -4.17
C ASN A 193 10.67 29.90 -4.18
N SER A 194 9.47 30.33 -3.75
CA SER A 194 8.33 29.43 -3.55
C SER A 194 7.75 28.69 -4.74
N HIS A 195 8.04 29.15 -5.96
CA HIS A 195 7.52 28.52 -7.16
C HIS A 195 8.20 27.17 -7.51
N SER A 196 9.07 26.61 -6.66
CA SER A 196 9.84 25.40 -7.00
C SER A 196 9.69 24.22 -6.03
N ALA A 197 9.81 24.43 -4.72
CA ALA A 197 9.87 23.33 -3.75
C ALA A 197 8.50 22.73 -3.41
N TRP A 198 7.46 23.57 -3.31
CA TRP A 198 6.10 23.12 -3.01
C TRP A 198 5.42 22.47 -4.21
N GLU A 199 5.58 23.04 -5.41
CA GLU A 199 5.15 22.38 -6.65
C GLU A 199 5.85 21.03 -6.86
N TRP A 200 7.12 20.92 -6.48
CA TRP A 200 7.88 19.67 -6.56
C TRP A 200 7.37 18.61 -5.57
N LEU A 201 7.04 19.01 -4.33
CA LEU A 201 6.46 18.13 -3.31
C LEU A 201 5.03 17.68 -3.67
N GLU A 202 4.19 18.58 -4.17
CA GLU A 202 2.85 18.20 -4.65
C GLU A 202 2.93 17.23 -5.84
N LYS A 203 3.83 17.49 -6.80
CA LYS A 203 4.09 16.55 -7.91
C LYS A 203 4.57 15.18 -7.42
N ILE A 204 5.36 15.12 -6.35
CA ILE A 204 5.87 13.85 -5.82
C ILE A 204 4.84 13.09 -4.98
N PHE A 205 4.00 13.76 -4.18
CA PHE A 205 3.13 13.05 -3.22
C PHE A 205 1.65 13.00 -3.60
N ILE A 206 1.18 13.87 -4.51
CA ILE A 206 -0.26 14.04 -4.81
C ILE A 206 -0.60 13.63 -6.27
N ALA A 207 0.34 13.05 -7.02
CA ALA A 207 0.10 12.57 -8.40
C ALA A 207 -0.12 11.05 -8.53
#